data_AF-A0A956L195-F1
#
_entry.id   AF-A0A956L195-F1
#
_cell.length_a   1.000
_cell.length_b   1.000
_cell.length_c   1.000
_cell.angle_alpha   90.00
_cell.angle_beta   90.00
_cell.angle_gamma   90.00
#
_symmetry.space_group_name_H-M   'P 1'
#
loop_
_entity.id
_entity.type
_entity.pdbx_description
1 polymer ?
#
loop_
_entity_poly.entity_id
_entity_poly.type
_entity_poly.pdbx_seq_one_letter_code
_entity_poly.pdbx_strand_id
1 'polypeptide(L)'
;MRTSLKFLLPSLAFAAPLAWAGAAHAGLGACGDIHVEASAECEVRVGAECEASCEPVAFEAQCAADLHASCDGQCQGQITAGCNATCETDCRGQCDVNPATFDCKGSCFAEGRSSCEGRCADSECQASCEATLEAECSGQCDLVDPGSATCEGQCQASCEGYCQAEANVDCQIECQAGGYVDCQSQLSGGCRAECSKPEGALFCDSQYVDHGGNLEECVESLRALLNIEVSGYAEGSCGNGRCEGEAGGSISCSVAPDGRTTLGLGTLALLVLGIGRRRRR
;
A
#
# COMPACT_ATOMS: atom_id res chain seq x y z
N MET A 1 51.21 47.26 -35.57
CA MET A 1 50.51 46.78 -36.79
C MET A 1 50.62 45.26 -36.75
N ARG A 2 49.62 44.39 -36.64
CA ARG A 2 48.18 44.35 -36.92
C ARG A 2 47.64 43.19 -36.06
N THR A 3 46.76 43.45 -35.08
CA THR A 3 45.31 43.16 -35.12
C THR A 3 44.91 41.71 -35.40
N SER A 4 44.34 41.10 -34.35
CA SER A 4 43.06 40.34 -34.36
C SER A 4 43.03 38.94 -34.97
N LEU A 5 42.70 37.93 -34.14
CA LEU A 5 41.39 37.27 -34.23
C LEU A 5 41.08 36.49 -32.95
N LYS A 6 40.15 37.03 -32.17
CA LYS A 6 39.39 36.32 -31.14
C LYS A 6 38.33 35.51 -31.87
N PHE A 7 38.28 34.19 -31.67
CA PHE A 7 37.07 33.43 -31.93
C PHE A 7 36.53 32.89 -30.61
N LEU A 8 35.39 33.48 -30.26
CA LEU A 8 34.45 33.07 -29.23
C LEU A 8 33.78 31.76 -29.65
N LEU A 9 33.75 30.78 -28.76
CA LEU A 9 32.77 29.69 -28.75
C LEU A 9 32.27 29.54 -27.30
N PRO A 10 31.07 30.07 -26.97
CA PRO A 10 30.39 29.75 -25.72
C PRO A 10 29.43 28.59 -26.01
N SER A 11 29.81 27.37 -25.61
CA SER A 11 28.99 26.18 -25.86
C SER A 11 28.86 25.35 -24.59
N LEU A 12 27.60 25.26 -24.13
CA LEU A 12 27.02 24.32 -23.17
C LEU A 12 27.43 24.43 -21.70
N ALA A 13 26.81 25.39 -21.01
CA ALA A 13 26.38 25.22 -19.63
C ALA A 13 24.87 24.92 -19.62
N PHE A 14 24.52 23.64 -19.78
CA PHE A 14 23.22 23.09 -19.35
C PHE A 14 23.55 21.97 -18.37
N ALA A 15 23.88 22.37 -17.13
CA ALA A 15 23.87 21.44 -16.01
C ALA A 15 22.40 21.11 -15.73
N ALA A 16 22.00 19.91 -16.13
CA ALA A 16 20.67 19.37 -15.92
C ALA A 16 20.40 19.24 -14.41
N PRO A 17 19.29 19.80 -13.88
CA PRO A 17 18.75 19.35 -12.61
C PRO A 17 17.93 18.09 -12.90
N LEU A 18 18.62 16.97 -13.15
CA LEU A 18 17.99 15.65 -13.18
C LEU A 18 18.51 14.87 -11.97
N ALA A 19 17.61 14.13 -11.33
CA ALA A 19 17.84 13.32 -10.13
C ALA A 19 17.74 14.05 -8.79
N TRP A 20 16.62 14.75 -8.57
CA TRP A 20 15.84 14.41 -7.37
C TRP A 20 14.41 14.13 -7.82
N ALA A 21 14.17 12.87 -8.21
CA ALA A 21 12.84 12.32 -8.01
C ALA A 21 12.66 12.27 -6.50
N GLY A 22 12.17 13.36 -5.90
CA GLY A 22 11.59 13.27 -4.58
C GLY A 22 10.51 12.20 -4.70
N ALA A 23 10.62 11.15 -3.89
CA ALA A 23 9.58 10.12 -3.82
C ALA A 23 8.26 10.86 -3.64
N ALA A 24 7.40 10.79 -4.66
CA ALA A 24 6.07 11.35 -4.61
C ALA A 24 5.28 10.53 -3.61
N HIS A 25 5.43 10.85 -2.32
CA HIS A 25 4.59 10.34 -1.27
C HIS A 25 3.26 11.06 -1.43
N ALA A 26 2.39 10.50 -2.27
CA ALA A 26 0.95 10.78 -2.24
C ALA A 26 0.30 10.06 -1.04
N GLY A 27 1.05 9.92 0.06
CA GLY A 27 0.61 9.29 1.29
C GLY A 27 -0.13 10.32 2.13
N LEU A 28 -1.24 9.89 2.70
CA LEU A 28 -1.93 10.63 3.76
C LEU A 28 -1.08 10.52 5.03
N GLY A 29 0.01 11.29 5.14
CA GLY A 29 0.92 11.20 6.28
C GLY A 29 0.21 11.42 7.63
N ALA A 30 -0.87 12.20 7.64
CA ALA A 30 -1.74 12.38 8.81
C ALA A 30 -2.55 11.13 9.19
N CYS A 31 -2.75 10.20 8.25
CA CYS A 31 -3.45 8.93 8.41
C CYS A 31 -2.49 7.72 8.47
N GLY A 32 -1.19 7.94 8.76
CA GLY A 32 -0.23 6.84 8.83
C GLY A 32 0.12 6.23 7.48
N ASP A 33 0.11 7.03 6.41
CA ASP A 33 0.52 6.64 5.05
C ASP A 33 -0.29 5.48 4.43
N ILE A 34 -1.53 5.30 4.89
CA ILE A 34 -2.43 4.27 4.35
C ILE A 34 -2.79 4.50 2.87
N HIS A 35 -3.01 3.40 2.16
CA HIS A 35 -3.55 3.40 0.82
C HIS A 35 -5.08 3.29 0.86
N VAL A 36 -5.77 4.39 0.58
CA VAL A 36 -7.24 4.45 0.53
C VAL A 36 -7.70 4.69 -0.89
N GLU A 37 -8.57 3.82 -1.40
CA GLU A 37 -9.19 4.02 -2.70
C GLU A 37 -10.15 5.23 -2.67
N ALA A 38 -10.26 5.95 -3.78
CA ALA A 38 -11.15 7.12 -3.85
C ALA A 38 -12.65 6.79 -3.63
N SER A 39 -13.02 5.52 -3.73
CA SER A 39 -14.37 5.00 -3.48
C SER A 39 -14.54 4.35 -2.11
N ALA A 40 -13.53 4.40 -1.24
CA ALA A 40 -13.59 3.77 0.07
C ALA A 40 -14.66 4.39 0.96
N GLU A 41 -15.40 3.56 1.69
CA GLU A 41 -16.36 4.00 2.69
C GLU A 41 -15.67 4.05 4.05
N CYS A 42 -15.45 5.27 4.56
CA CYS A 42 -14.81 5.49 5.85
C CYS A 42 -15.84 5.85 6.93
N GLU A 43 -15.80 5.16 8.06
CA GLU A 43 -16.65 5.40 9.21
C GLU A 43 -15.87 5.35 10.51
N VAL A 44 -16.31 6.15 11.48
CA VAL A 44 -15.77 6.12 12.83
C VAL A 44 -16.66 5.20 13.67
N ARG A 45 -16.06 4.16 14.25
CA ARG A 45 -16.76 3.23 15.15
C ARG A 45 -16.36 3.53 16.59
N VAL A 46 -17.31 3.38 17.53
CA VAL A 46 -17.08 3.58 18.97
C VAL A 46 -17.60 2.38 19.78
N GLY A 47 -17.06 2.21 20.99
CA GLY A 47 -17.55 1.22 21.95
C GLY A 47 -17.36 -0.23 21.51
N ALA A 48 -18.32 -1.10 21.87
CA ALA A 48 -18.18 -2.54 21.67
C ALA A 48 -18.13 -2.96 20.18
N GLU A 49 -18.80 -2.22 19.30
CA GLU A 49 -18.74 -2.47 17.85
C GLU A 49 -17.35 -2.16 17.28
N CYS A 50 -16.70 -1.12 17.80
CA CYS A 50 -15.32 -0.78 17.47
C CYS A 50 -14.36 -1.88 17.94
N GLU A 51 -14.46 -2.33 19.19
CA GLU A 51 -13.59 -3.40 19.72
C GLU A 51 -13.74 -4.71 18.94
N ALA A 52 -14.97 -5.05 18.52
CA ALA A 52 -15.24 -6.23 17.69
C ALA A 52 -14.65 -6.10 16.27
N SER A 53 -14.43 -4.87 15.79
CA SER A 53 -13.81 -4.61 14.49
C SER A 53 -12.29 -4.72 14.53
N CYS A 54 -11.68 -4.72 15.72
CA CYS A 54 -10.23 -4.89 15.92
C CYS A 54 -9.78 -6.37 15.88
N GLU A 55 -10.44 -7.20 15.07
CA GLU A 55 -10.11 -8.62 14.92
C GLU A 55 -8.92 -8.84 13.97
N PRO A 56 -8.07 -9.86 14.23
CA PRO A 56 -6.86 -10.15 13.46
C PRO A 56 -7.00 -10.16 11.93
N VAL A 57 -8.14 -10.64 11.43
CA VAL A 57 -8.42 -10.80 9.99
C VAL A 57 -8.49 -9.45 9.28
N ALA A 58 -8.89 -8.38 9.97
CA ALA A 58 -8.97 -7.03 9.39
C ALA A 58 -7.58 -6.40 9.14
N PHE A 59 -6.52 -6.94 9.75
CA PHE A 59 -5.17 -6.41 9.66
C PHE A 59 -4.25 -7.21 8.72
N GLU A 60 -4.69 -8.37 8.24
CA GLU A 60 -3.88 -9.28 7.44
C GLU A 60 -3.38 -8.64 6.15
N ALA A 61 -4.29 -8.01 5.40
CA ALA A 61 -3.97 -7.33 4.15
C ALA A 61 -3.04 -6.12 4.37
N GLN A 62 -3.29 -5.31 5.40
CA GLN A 62 -2.48 -4.15 5.73
C GLN A 62 -1.06 -4.56 6.15
N CYS A 63 -0.95 -5.54 7.05
CA CYS A 63 0.35 -6.07 7.46
C CYS A 63 1.13 -6.69 6.31
N ALA A 64 0.46 -7.43 5.40
CA ALA A 64 1.10 -7.97 4.22
C ALA A 64 1.67 -6.86 3.32
N ALA A 65 0.91 -5.78 3.09
CA ALA A 65 1.36 -4.65 2.27
C ALA A 65 2.53 -3.88 2.92
N ASP A 66 2.40 -3.52 4.20
CA ASP A 66 3.42 -2.75 4.93
C ASP A 66 4.73 -3.54 5.06
N LEU A 67 4.62 -4.83 5.39
CA LEU A 67 5.79 -5.69 5.49
C LEU A 67 6.42 -5.91 4.13
N HIS A 68 5.65 -6.12 3.07
CA HIS A 68 6.22 -6.28 1.74
C HIS A 68 7.12 -5.08 1.36
N ALA A 69 6.63 -3.85 1.56
CA ALA A 69 7.40 -2.64 1.28
C ALA A 69 8.63 -2.47 2.19
N SER A 70 8.47 -2.74 3.49
CA SER A 70 9.56 -2.64 4.48
C SER A 70 10.65 -3.69 4.25
N CYS A 71 10.25 -4.93 3.95
CA CYS A 71 11.14 -6.05 3.69
C CYS A 71 11.86 -5.86 2.35
N ASP A 72 11.20 -5.36 1.30
CA ASP A 72 11.83 -5.13 0.00
C ASP A 72 13.06 -4.21 0.12
N GLY A 73 12.93 -3.12 0.88
CA GLY A 73 14.05 -2.21 1.14
C GLY A 73 15.19 -2.82 1.97
N GLN A 74 14.91 -3.81 2.81
CA GLN A 74 15.93 -4.49 3.63
C GLN A 74 16.66 -5.59 2.85
N CYS A 75 15.97 -6.25 1.93
CA CYS A 75 16.47 -7.44 1.26
C CYS A 75 17.43 -7.15 0.10
N GLN A 76 17.32 -5.99 -0.56
CA GLN A 76 18.18 -5.59 -1.68
C GLN A 76 19.71 -5.59 -1.39
N GLY A 77 20.13 -5.69 -0.12
CA GLY A 77 21.54 -5.64 0.29
C GLY A 77 22.21 -6.98 0.63
N GLN A 78 21.49 -8.10 0.64
CA GLN A 78 22.01 -9.36 1.18
C GLN A 78 22.29 -10.41 0.10
N ILE A 79 23.30 -10.21 -0.75
CA ILE A 79 23.75 -11.29 -1.65
C ILE A 79 24.78 -12.18 -0.95
N THR A 80 24.48 -13.48 -0.85
CA THR A 80 25.38 -14.47 -0.27
C THR A 80 26.41 -14.94 -1.31
N ALA A 81 27.70 -14.64 -1.09
CA ALA A 81 28.80 -15.04 -1.97
C ALA A 81 28.89 -16.56 -2.26
N GLY A 82 28.26 -17.40 -1.44
CA GLY A 82 28.22 -18.87 -1.61
C GLY A 82 27.32 -19.36 -2.75
N CYS A 83 26.25 -18.63 -3.09
CA CYS A 83 25.32 -19.04 -4.13
C CYS A 83 25.97 -18.96 -5.53
N ASN A 84 26.71 -17.88 -5.79
CA ASN A 84 27.34 -17.64 -7.08
C ASN A 84 28.39 -18.72 -7.43
N ALA A 85 29.14 -19.22 -6.45
CA ALA A 85 30.16 -20.24 -6.66
C ALA A 85 29.60 -21.60 -7.12
N THR A 86 28.43 -21.99 -6.59
CA THR A 86 27.79 -23.27 -6.94
C THR A 86 27.16 -23.15 -8.33
N CYS A 87 26.39 -22.08 -8.56
CA CYS A 87 25.73 -21.85 -9.84
C CYS A 87 26.73 -21.71 -11.00
N GLU A 88 27.82 -20.96 -10.82
CA GLU A 88 28.85 -20.82 -11.87
C GLU A 88 29.44 -22.16 -12.30
N THR A 89 29.59 -23.12 -11.38
CA THR A 89 30.18 -24.43 -11.69
C THR A 89 29.24 -25.26 -12.56
N ASP A 90 27.96 -25.33 -12.17
CA ASP A 90 26.95 -26.08 -12.90
C ASP A 90 26.66 -25.47 -14.27
N CYS A 91 26.59 -24.15 -14.32
CA CYS A 91 26.28 -23.42 -15.54
C CYS A 91 27.47 -23.39 -16.52
N ARG A 92 28.73 -23.28 -16.07
CA ARG A 92 29.91 -23.48 -16.94
C ARG A 92 29.93 -24.89 -17.55
N GLY A 93 29.50 -25.91 -16.80
CA GLY A 93 29.36 -27.27 -17.33
C GLY A 93 28.38 -27.39 -18.50
N GLN A 94 27.30 -26.60 -18.50
CA GLN A 94 26.34 -26.54 -19.61
C GLN A 94 26.91 -25.77 -20.81
N CYS A 95 27.67 -24.71 -20.56
CA CYS A 95 28.37 -23.93 -21.58
C CYS A 95 29.37 -24.75 -22.39
N ASP A 96 30.10 -25.66 -21.76
CA ASP A 96 31.09 -26.53 -22.44
C ASP A 96 30.42 -27.55 -23.37
N VAL A 97 29.16 -27.92 -23.11
CA VAL A 97 28.44 -28.95 -23.88
C VAL A 97 27.66 -28.34 -25.05
N ASN A 98 27.10 -27.13 -24.91
CA ASN A 98 26.31 -26.51 -25.98
C ASN A 98 26.24 -24.96 -25.92
N PRO A 99 27.30 -24.24 -26.33
CA PRO A 99 27.45 -22.80 -26.09
C PRO A 99 26.55 -21.88 -26.93
N ALA A 100 25.85 -22.40 -27.94
CA ALA A 100 25.15 -21.56 -28.93
C ALA A 100 23.70 -21.18 -28.57
N THR A 101 23.14 -21.70 -27.47
CA THR A 101 21.70 -21.57 -27.17
C THR A 101 21.38 -21.43 -25.68
N PHE A 102 22.30 -20.91 -24.85
CA PHE A 102 22.01 -20.73 -23.43
C PHE A 102 20.93 -19.65 -23.24
N ASP A 103 19.80 -20.04 -22.66
CA ASP A 103 18.69 -19.14 -22.33
C ASP A 103 18.79 -18.75 -20.85
N CYS A 104 19.44 -17.61 -20.59
CA CYS A 104 19.66 -17.07 -19.26
C CYS A 104 18.35 -16.96 -18.47
N LYS A 105 17.27 -16.45 -19.09
CA LYS A 105 15.97 -16.29 -18.41
C LYS A 105 15.33 -17.65 -18.12
N GLY A 106 15.35 -18.55 -19.11
CA GLY A 106 14.80 -19.89 -18.97
C GLY A 106 15.47 -20.71 -17.86
N SER A 107 16.80 -20.68 -17.79
CA SER A 107 17.56 -21.40 -16.75
C SER A 107 17.32 -20.80 -15.37
N CYS A 108 17.42 -19.48 -15.24
CA CYS A 108 17.18 -18.77 -13.99
C CYS A 108 15.75 -19.02 -13.46
N PHE A 109 14.75 -18.96 -14.35
CA PHE A 109 13.36 -19.20 -13.97
C PHE A 109 13.07 -20.64 -13.57
N ALA A 110 13.64 -21.62 -14.28
CA ALA A 110 13.44 -23.03 -13.98
C ALA A 110 14.02 -23.43 -12.61
N GLU A 111 15.23 -22.98 -12.30
CA GLU A 111 15.86 -23.24 -11.01
C GLU A 111 15.11 -22.53 -9.88
N GLY A 112 14.77 -21.26 -10.07
CA GLY A 112 14.08 -20.46 -9.07
C GLY A 112 12.67 -20.94 -8.75
N ARG A 113 11.90 -21.37 -9.75
CA ARG A 113 10.58 -21.96 -9.54
C ARG A 113 10.64 -23.18 -8.61
N SER A 114 11.64 -24.04 -8.79
CA SER A 114 11.80 -25.22 -7.93
C SER A 114 12.13 -24.85 -6.48
N SER A 115 12.89 -23.76 -6.28
CA SER A 115 13.17 -23.20 -4.96
C SER A 115 11.92 -22.61 -4.32
N CYS A 116 11.11 -21.86 -5.09
CA CYS A 116 9.81 -21.34 -4.66
C CYS A 116 8.87 -22.46 -4.21
N GLU A 117 8.72 -23.52 -5.01
CA GLU A 117 7.87 -24.69 -4.68
C GLU A 117 8.33 -25.42 -3.41
N GLY A 118 9.64 -25.39 -3.11
CA GLY A 118 10.20 -25.99 -1.90
C GLY A 118 10.04 -25.15 -0.63
N ARG A 119 9.92 -23.83 -0.77
CA ARG A 119 9.90 -22.87 0.35
C ARG A 119 8.51 -22.33 0.68
N CYS A 120 7.63 -22.25 -0.32
CA CYS A 120 6.30 -21.72 -0.15
C CYS A 120 5.29 -22.81 0.23
N ALA A 121 4.49 -22.53 1.27
CA ALA A 121 3.44 -23.43 1.74
C ALA A 121 2.11 -23.26 0.99
N ASP A 122 1.90 -22.12 0.34
CA ASP A 122 0.68 -21.76 -0.35
C ASP A 122 0.94 -21.10 -1.72
N SER A 123 -0.14 -20.92 -2.48
CA SER A 123 -0.09 -20.37 -3.84
C SER A 123 0.24 -18.88 -3.88
N GLU A 124 0.02 -18.13 -2.80
CA GLU A 124 0.27 -16.70 -2.75
C GLU A 124 1.76 -16.42 -2.56
N CYS A 125 2.40 -17.13 -1.63
CA CYS A 125 3.86 -17.17 -1.51
C CYS A 125 4.49 -17.62 -2.83
N GLN A 126 3.96 -18.67 -3.46
CA GLN A 126 4.51 -19.17 -4.73
C GLN A 126 4.41 -18.11 -5.84
N ALA A 127 3.27 -17.43 -5.97
CA ALA A 127 3.09 -16.38 -6.97
C ALA A 127 4.01 -15.18 -6.72
N SER A 128 4.16 -14.76 -5.46
CA SER A 128 5.06 -13.66 -5.06
C SER A 128 6.54 -14.00 -5.32
N CYS A 129 6.92 -15.24 -5.02
CA CYS A 129 8.26 -15.77 -5.29
C CYS A 129 8.54 -15.84 -6.79
N GLU A 130 7.64 -16.42 -7.59
CA GLU A 130 7.78 -16.51 -9.06
C GLU A 130 7.86 -15.11 -9.71
N ALA A 131 7.08 -14.14 -9.23
CA ALA A 131 7.10 -12.77 -9.74
C ALA A 131 8.43 -12.04 -9.43
N THR A 132 8.93 -12.18 -8.20
CA THR A 132 10.23 -11.63 -7.78
C THR A 132 11.35 -12.23 -8.62
N LEU A 133 11.30 -13.55 -8.81
CA LEU A 133 12.26 -14.29 -9.60
C LEU A 133 12.25 -13.87 -11.07
N GLU A 134 11.08 -13.72 -11.68
CA GLU A 134 10.94 -13.25 -13.06
C GLU A 134 11.57 -11.86 -13.26
N ALA A 135 11.32 -10.94 -12.32
CA ALA A 135 11.85 -9.58 -12.38
C ALA A 135 13.38 -9.55 -12.27
N GLU A 136 13.95 -10.25 -11.29
CA GLU A 136 15.40 -10.30 -11.04
C GLU A 136 16.15 -11.04 -12.15
N CYS A 137 15.67 -12.22 -12.54
CA CYS A 137 16.23 -12.99 -13.66
C CYS A 137 16.16 -12.19 -14.97
N SER A 138 15.03 -11.52 -15.23
CA SER A 138 14.90 -10.70 -16.44
C SER A 138 15.85 -9.50 -16.41
N GLY A 139 15.92 -8.79 -15.29
CA GLY A 139 16.78 -7.63 -15.11
C GLY A 139 18.26 -7.97 -15.34
N GLN A 140 18.76 -9.03 -14.71
CA GLN A 140 20.16 -9.42 -14.85
C GLN A 140 20.50 -10.00 -16.22
N CYS A 141 19.61 -10.80 -16.81
CA CYS A 141 19.83 -11.37 -18.14
C CYS A 141 19.71 -10.33 -19.26
N ASP A 142 18.87 -9.29 -19.12
CA ASP A 142 18.72 -8.24 -20.13
C ASP A 142 19.90 -7.26 -20.16
N LEU A 143 20.73 -7.21 -19.11
CA LEU A 143 21.98 -6.45 -19.08
C LEU A 143 23.08 -7.07 -19.95
N VAL A 144 22.92 -8.34 -20.34
CA VAL A 144 23.90 -9.09 -21.12
C VAL A 144 23.45 -9.15 -22.58
N ASP A 145 24.13 -8.41 -23.46
CA ASP A 145 23.83 -8.43 -24.90
C ASP A 145 24.03 -9.85 -25.47
N PRO A 146 22.97 -10.51 -25.96
CA PRO A 146 23.00 -11.89 -26.42
C PRO A 146 23.92 -12.10 -27.64
N GLY A 147 24.29 -11.03 -28.34
CA GLY A 147 25.20 -11.08 -29.49
C GLY A 147 26.69 -10.91 -29.15
N SER A 148 27.05 -10.54 -27.92
CA SER A 148 28.45 -10.20 -27.56
C SER A 148 28.98 -10.87 -26.29
N ALA A 149 28.12 -11.43 -25.45
CA ALA A 149 28.55 -12.10 -24.24
C ALA A 149 29.01 -13.53 -24.51
N THR A 150 30.14 -13.91 -23.90
CA THR A 150 30.54 -15.31 -23.81
C THR A 150 29.50 -16.07 -22.97
N CYS A 151 29.35 -17.38 -23.18
CA CYS A 151 28.47 -18.20 -22.35
C CYS A 151 28.77 -18.03 -20.86
N GLU A 152 30.05 -17.83 -20.50
CA GLU A 152 30.49 -17.50 -19.14
C GLU A 152 29.91 -16.19 -18.59
N GLY A 153 29.76 -15.15 -19.43
CA GLY A 153 29.13 -13.89 -19.00
C GLY A 153 27.62 -14.00 -18.81
N GLN A 154 26.93 -14.73 -19.69
CA GLN A 154 25.49 -15.03 -19.53
C GLN A 154 25.25 -15.90 -18.30
N CYS A 155 26.16 -16.85 -18.06
CA CYS A 155 26.15 -17.73 -16.93
C CYS A 155 26.28 -16.97 -15.60
N GLN A 156 27.28 -16.09 -15.52
CA GLN A 156 27.50 -15.24 -14.36
C GLN A 156 26.28 -14.34 -14.07
N ALA A 157 25.69 -13.73 -15.09
CA ALA A 157 24.50 -12.90 -14.92
C ALA A 157 23.26 -13.71 -14.51
N SER A 158 23.06 -14.89 -15.08
CA SER A 158 21.99 -15.82 -14.67
C SER A 158 22.14 -16.21 -13.20
N CYS A 159 23.36 -16.55 -12.79
CA CYS A 159 23.67 -16.93 -11.42
C CYS A 159 23.51 -15.76 -10.45
N GLU A 160 23.97 -14.57 -10.83
CA GLU A 160 23.79 -13.37 -10.02
C GLU A 160 22.32 -13.02 -9.84
N GLY A 161 21.52 -13.06 -10.91
CA GLY A 161 20.07 -12.84 -10.86
C GLY A 161 19.33 -13.89 -10.04
N TYR A 162 19.63 -15.17 -10.25
CA TYR A 162 19.04 -16.25 -9.46
C TYR A 162 19.38 -16.11 -7.97
N CYS A 163 20.66 -15.90 -7.64
CA CYS A 163 21.10 -15.79 -6.26
C CYS A 163 20.57 -14.55 -5.56
N GLN A 164 20.43 -13.44 -6.29
CA GLN A 164 19.81 -12.22 -5.78
C GLN A 164 18.31 -12.43 -5.55
N ALA A 165 17.61 -13.07 -6.48
CA ALA A 165 16.22 -13.43 -6.32
C ALA A 165 15.98 -14.37 -5.13
N GLU A 166 16.79 -15.43 -5.00
CA GLU A 166 16.70 -16.40 -3.92
C GLU A 166 16.91 -15.72 -2.55
N ALA A 167 17.95 -14.88 -2.44
CA ALA A 167 18.22 -14.14 -1.22
C ALA A 167 17.11 -13.13 -0.89
N ASN A 168 16.55 -12.46 -1.90
CA ASN A 168 15.41 -11.56 -1.74
C ASN A 168 14.16 -12.32 -1.27
N VAL A 169 13.87 -13.49 -1.83
CA VAL A 169 12.75 -14.33 -1.41
C VAL A 169 12.93 -14.83 0.03
N ASP A 170 14.10 -15.34 0.39
CA ASP A 170 14.35 -15.80 1.77
C ASP A 170 14.20 -14.67 2.77
N CYS A 171 14.82 -13.53 2.47
CA CYS A 171 14.72 -12.36 3.30
C CYS A 171 13.27 -11.88 3.40
N GLN A 172 12.50 -11.88 2.30
CA GLN A 172 11.07 -11.54 2.32
C GLN A 172 10.26 -12.51 3.18
N ILE A 173 10.49 -13.83 3.07
CA ILE A 173 9.78 -14.83 3.88
C ILE A 173 10.13 -14.67 5.36
N GLU A 174 11.40 -14.54 5.71
CA GLU A 174 11.82 -14.37 7.10
C GLU A 174 11.31 -13.05 7.69
N CYS A 175 11.40 -11.97 6.92
CA CYS A 175 10.95 -10.65 7.33
C CYS A 175 9.42 -10.58 7.49
N GLN A 176 8.66 -11.20 6.58
CA GLN A 176 7.20 -11.29 6.71
C GLN A 176 6.80 -12.21 7.87
N ALA A 177 7.43 -13.38 8.04
CA ALA A 177 7.09 -14.31 9.11
C ALA A 177 7.33 -13.69 10.51
N GLY A 178 8.42 -12.94 10.69
CA GLY A 178 8.68 -12.22 11.93
C GLY A 178 7.79 -10.99 12.09
N GLY A 179 7.71 -10.17 11.04
CA GLY A 179 7.03 -8.88 11.09
C GLY A 179 5.50 -8.98 11.17
N TYR A 180 4.89 -10.06 10.69
CA TYR A 180 3.44 -10.20 10.64
C TYR A 180 2.82 -10.28 12.04
N VAL A 181 3.43 -11.05 12.94
CA VAL A 181 2.97 -11.16 14.34
C VAL A 181 3.11 -9.80 15.05
N ASP A 182 4.20 -9.10 14.81
CA ASP A 182 4.47 -7.78 15.41
C ASP A 182 3.52 -6.71 14.87
N CYS A 183 3.28 -6.70 13.55
CA CYS A 183 2.34 -5.79 12.90
C CYS A 183 0.91 -6.03 13.40
N GLN A 184 0.45 -7.28 13.41
CA GLN A 184 -0.90 -7.62 13.88
C GLN A 184 -1.09 -7.25 15.36
N SER A 185 -0.06 -7.45 16.18
CA SER A 185 -0.09 -7.05 17.59
C SER A 185 -0.15 -5.53 17.77
N GLN A 186 0.61 -4.78 16.96
CA GLN A 186 0.60 -3.32 16.98
C GLN A 186 -0.74 -2.75 16.51
N LEU A 187 -1.26 -3.21 15.36
CA LEU A 187 -2.52 -2.71 14.82
C LEU A 187 -3.72 -3.10 15.69
N SER A 188 -3.78 -4.34 16.19
CA SER A 188 -4.86 -4.75 17.11
C SER A 188 -4.78 -3.99 18.44
N GLY A 189 -3.57 -3.75 18.96
CA GLY A 189 -3.34 -2.96 20.16
C GLY A 189 -3.74 -1.49 19.98
N GLY A 190 -3.33 -0.87 18.86
CA GLY A 190 -3.67 0.50 18.48
C GLY A 190 -5.18 0.66 18.30
N CYS A 191 -5.80 -0.21 17.50
CA CYS A 191 -7.24 -0.21 17.27
C CYS A 191 -8.03 -0.29 18.57
N ARG A 192 -7.71 -1.23 19.47
CA ARG A 192 -8.39 -1.33 20.78
C ARG A 192 -8.16 -0.11 21.67
N ALA A 193 -6.96 0.48 21.61
CA ALA A 193 -6.65 1.69 22.34
C ALA A 193 -7.48 2.88 21.83
N GLU A 194 -7.61 3.06 20.51
CA GLU A 194 -8.47 4.10 19.91
C GLU A 194 -9.95 3.84 20.18
N CYS A 195 -10.43 2.60 20.07
CA CYS A 195 -11.81 2.23 20.41
C CYS A 195 -12.20 2.48 21.87
N SER A 196 -11.22 2.50 22.77
CA SER A 196 -11.43 2.81 24.19
C SER A 196 -11.59 4.31 24.44
N LYS A 197 -11.22 5.16 23.47
CA LYS A 197 -11.40 6.61 23.55
C LYS A 197 -12.81 7.00 23.09
N PRO A 198 -13.36 8.13 23.57
CA PRO A 198 -14.68 8.58 23.15
C PRO A 198 -14.78 8.92 21.66
N GLU A 199 -13.66 9.27 21.04
CA GLU A 199 -13.57 9.58 19.61
C GLU A 199 -13.69 8.33 18.72
N GLY A 200 -13.34 7.15 19.24
CA GLY A 200 -13.40 5.88 18.49
C GLY A 200 -12.20 5.65 17.57
N ALA A 201 -12.34 4.64 16.70
CA ALA A 201 -11.37 4.34 15.67
C ALA A 201 -11.98 4.53 14.27
N LEU A 202 -11.16 5.00 13.33
CA LEU A 202 -11.52 5.15 11.92
C LEU A 202 -11.31 3.83 11.19
N PHE A 203 -12.33 3.42 10.43
CA PHE A 203 -12.29 2.27 9.54
C PHE A 203 -12.65 2.70 8.14
N CYS A 204 -11.87 2.29 7.14
CA CYS A 204 -12.20 2.47 5.72
C CYS A 204 -12.33 1.08 5.08
N ASP A 205 -13.50 0.78 4.49
CA ASP A 205 -13.82 -0.55 3.93
C ASP A 205 -13.55 -1.70 4.92
N SER A 206 -13.88 -1.49 6.20
CA SER A 206 -13.61 -2.40 7.33
C SER A 206 -12.13 -2.60 7.69
N GLN A 207 -11.20 -1.86 7.09
CA GLN A 207 -9.80 -1.83 7.51
C GLN A 207 -9.56 -0.69 8.48
N TYR A 208 -8.83 -0.96 9.56
CA TYR A 208 -8.47 0.05 10.56
C TYR A 208 -7.44 1.04 10.01
N VAL A 209 -7.63 2.32 10.32
CA VAL A 209 -6.70 3.40 9.95
C VAL A 209 -5.93 3.85 11.18
N ASP A 210 -4.63 3.57 11.23
CA ASP A 210 -3.76 4.11 12.28
C ASP A 210 -3.37 5.55 11.97
N HIS A 211 -4.14 6.49 12.52
CA HIS A 211 -3.87 7.92 12.39
C HIS A 211 -2.85 8.44 13.43
N GLY A 212 -2.20 7.58 14.23
CA GLY A 212 -1.20 7.99 15.21
C GLY A 212 -1.71 9.00 16.24
N GLY A 213 -3.00 8.97 16.56
CA GLY A 213 -3.67 9.95 17.43
C GLY A 213 -4.16 11.24 16.75
N ASN A 214 -3.98 11.40 15.43
CA ASN A 214 -4.39 12.58 14.65
C ASN A 214 -5.70 12.35 13.86
N LEU A 215 -6.74 11.84 14.51
CA LEU A 215 -8.00 11.47 13.83
C LEU A 215 -8.59 12.64 13.04
N GLU A 216 -8.61 13.84 13.63
CA GLU A 216 -9.19 15.04 13.04
C GLU A 216 -8.43 15.47 11.77
N GLU A 217 -7.10 15.53 11.83
CA GLU A 217 -6.24 15.88 10.68
C GLU A 217 -6.34 14.82 9.57
N CYS A 218 -6.45 13.54 9.95
CA CYS A 218 -6.66 12.45 9.00
C CYS A 218 -8.01 12.59 8.28
N VAL A 219 -9.11 12.83 9.01
CA VAL A 219 -10.45 13.01 8.44
C VAL A 219 -10.50 14.26 7.54
N GLU A 220 -9.87 15.37 7.95
CA GLU A 220 -9.77 16.57 7.11
C GLU A 220 -9.00 16.30 5.82
N SER A 221 -7.89 15.56 5.89
CA SER A 221 -7.10 15.17 4.72
C SER A 221 -7.89 14.28 3.75
N LEU A 222 -8.64 13.30 4.27
CA LEU A 222 -9.51 12.43 3.48
C LEU A 222 -10.62 13.22 2.75
N ARG A 223 -11.26 14.17 3.46
CA ARG A 223 -12.29 15.05 2.88
C ARG A 223 -11.71 15.95 1.79
N ALA A 224 -10.53 16.53 2.02
CA ALA A 224 -9.88 17.45 1.10
C ALA A 224 -9.40 16.76 -0.19
N LEU A 225 -8.88 15.53 -0.08
CA LEU A 225 -8.26 14.83 -1.21
C LEU A 225 -9.24 13.95 -1.98
N LEU A 226 -10.11 13.21 -1.29
CA LEU A 226 -10.94 12.18 -1.90
C LEU A 226 -12.42 12.59 -1.98
N ASN A 227 -12.81 13.71 -1.36
CA ASN A 227 -14.20 14.15 -1.25
C ASN A 227 -15.12 13.06 -0.67
N ILE A 228 -14.56 12.24 0.24
CA ILE A 228 -15.27 11.18 0.97
C ILE A 228 -15.96 11.79 2.19
N GLU A 229 -17.24 11.46 2.37
CA GLU A 229 -18.00 11.84 3.56
C GLU A 229 -17.82 10.76 4.63
N VAL A 230 -17.05 11.08 5.68
CA VAL A 230 -16.88 10.18 6.84
C VAL A 230 -18.15 10.20 7.70
N SER A 231 -18.84 9.06 7.79
CA SER A 231 -20.07 8.92 8.59
C SER A 231 -19.76 8.54 10.04
N GLY A 232 -20.45 9.18 11.00
CA GLY A 232 -20.55 8.69 12.38
C GLY A 232 -19.55 9.28 13.37
N TYR A 233 -19.04 10.50 13.16
CA TYR A 233 -18.19 11.14 14.16
C TYR A 233 -19.03 11.89 15.20
N ALA A 234 -18.63 11.78 16.47
CA ALA A 234 -19.20 12.53 17.58
C ALA A 234 -18.08 13.34 18.23
N GLU A 235 -18.05 14.64 17.97
CA GLU A 235 -17.17 15.56 18.68
C GLU A 235 -17.91 16.12 19.88
N GLY A 236 -17.28 16.06 21.06
CA GLY A 236 -17.84 16.55 22.30
C GLY A 236 -16.77 17.21 23.15
N SER A 237 -16.94 18.49 23.45
CA SER A 237 -16.09 19.25 24.35
C SER A 237 -16.86 19.60 25.62
N CYS A 238 -16.31 19.24 26.78
CA CYS A 238 -16.86 19.60 28.08
C CYS A 238 -15.92 20.57 28.82
N GLY A 239 -16.40 21.78 29.08
CA GLY A 239 -15.66 22.82 29.81
C GLY A 239 -16.59 23.70 30.65
N ASN A 240 -16.16 24.05 31.88
CA ASN A 240 -16.93 24.91 32.80
C ASN A 240 -18.35 24.43 33.12
N GLY A 241 -18.56 23.11 33.19
CA GLY A 241 -19.88 22.52 33.46
C GLY A 241 -20.86 22.62 32.30
N ARG A 242 -20.40 22.98 31.09
CA ARG A 242 -21.17 22.96 29.85
C ARG A 242 -20.48 22.01 28.89
N CYS A 243 -21.26 21.11 28.28
CA CYS A 243 -20.79 20.25 27.20
C CYS A 243 -21.44 20.73 25.91
N GLU A 244 -20.62 20.99 24.90
CA GLU A 244 -21.05 21.26 23.53
C GLU A 244 -20.54 20.12 22.68
N GLY A 245 -21.41 19.53 21.86
CA GLY A 245 -21.04 18.44 20.99
C GLY A 245 -21.71 18.57 19.65
N GLU A 246 -20.95 18.28 18.61
CA GLU A 246 -21.41 18.16 17.23
C GLU A 246 -21.31 16.69 16.86
N ALA A 247 -22.45 16.09 16.53
CA ALA A 247 -22.50 14.74 16.00
C ALA A 247 -22.79 14.83 14.50
N GLY A 248 -21.80 14.44 13.69
CA GLY A 248 -21.91 14.32 12.25
C GLY A 248 -22.14 12.87 11.86
N GLY A 249 -23.40 12.50 11.71
CA GLY A 249 -23.80 11.23 11.11
C GLY A 249 -24.91 11.49 10.11
N SER A 250 -24.75 11.01 8.87
CA SER A 250 -25.83 10.92 7.90
C SER A 250 -26.81 9.83 8.36
N ILE A 251 -27.61 10.15 9.38
CA ILE A 251 -28.69 9.27 9.81
C ILE A 251 -29.81 9.38 8.79
N SER A 252 -29.85 8.46 7.82
CA SER A 252 -31.06 8.10 7.09
C SER A 252 -32.05 7.40 8.04
N CYS A 253 -32.61 8.14 9.00
CA CYS A 253 -33.75 7.70 9.78
C CYS A 253 -34.99 8.35 9.19
N SER A 254 -35.76 7.57 8.42
CA SER A 254 -37.16 7.84 8.19
C SER A 254 -37.90 7.77 9.53
N VAL A 255 -38.04 8.91 10.21
CA VAL A 255 -38.95 9.06 11.34
C VAL A 255 -40.36 9.09 10.78
N ALA A 256 -41.06 7.96 10.83
CA ALA A 256 -42.51 7.92 10.67
C ALA A 256 -43.16 8.54 11.92
N PRO A 257 -43.98 9.60 11.80
CA PRO A 257 -44.72 10.11 12.95
C PRO A 257 -45.97 9.25 13.14
N ASP A 258 -45.94 8.35 14.12
CA ASP A 258 -47.14 7.79 14.72
C ASP A 258 -47.37 8.46 16.07
N GLY A 259 -48.48 9.19 16.22
CA GLY A 259 -48.77 9.91 17.45
C GLY A 259 -49.90 10.92 17.37
N ARG A 260 -51.14 10.42 17.33
CA ARG A 260 -52.30 11.18 17.81
C ARG A 260 -52.01 11.71 19.23
N THR A 261 -52.31 12.99 19.50
CA THR A 261 -53.30 13.53 20.47
C THR A 261 -52.86 14.89 21.06
N THR A 262 -53.67 15.92 20.74
CA THR A 262 -54.06 17.12 21.54
C THR A 262 -53.13 18.30 21.85
N LEU A 263 -53.52 19.44 21.24
CA LEU A 263 -53.66 20.81 21.77
C LEU A 263 -52.41 21.64 22.15
N GLY A 264 -52.15 22.69 21.35
CA GLY A 264 -51.34 23.84 21.79
C GLY A 264 -50.85 24.72 20.64
N LEU A 265 -51.59 25.79 20.36
CA LEU A 265 -51.34 26.91 19.43
C LEU A 265 -49.87 27.32 19.19
N GLY A 266 -49.48 27.47 17.92
CA GLY A 266 -48.23 28.13 17.53
C GLY A 266 -48.04 28.19 16.02
N THR A 267 -48.59 29.22 15.40
CA THR A 267 -48.63 29.54 13.97
C THR A 267 -47.26 29.76 13.31
N LEU A 268 -47.04 29.16 12.13
CA LEU A 268 -46.52 29.90 10.97
C LEU A 268 -46.80 29.15 9.65
N ALA A 269 -47.62 29.80 8.83
CA ALA A 269 -48.01 29.44 7.47
C ALA A 269 -46.85 29.79 6.50
N LEU A 270 -46.65 29.17 5.34
CA LEU A 270 -47.40 29.16 4.08
C LEU A 270 -46.48 28.33 3.12
N LEU A 271 -46.95 27.50 2.20
CA LEU A 271 -47.55 27.94 0.95
C LEU A 271 -48.19 26.73 0.23
N VAL A 272 -49.42 26.96 -0.20
CA VAL A 272 -50.25 26.09 -1.03
C VAL A 272 -49.89 26.31 -2.49
N LEU A 273 -49.67 25.24 -3.25
CA LEU A 273 -50.14 25.15 -4.65
C LEU A 273 -50.66 23.73 -4.91
N GLY A 274 -51.98 23.63 -4.99
CA GLY A 274 -52.68 22.45 -5.51
C GLY A 274 -52.95 22.57 -7.00
N ILE A 275 -53.25 21.43 -7.63
CA ILE A 275 -54.13 21.13 -8.77
C ILE A 275 -53.92 19.61 -8.97
N GLY A 276 -54.90 18.74 -9.15
CA GLY A 276 -56.32 18.86 -9.34
C GLY A 276 -56.87 17.46 -9.61
N ARG A 277 -57.63 16.95 -8.65
CA ARG A 277 -58.84 16.13 -8.79
C ARG A 277 -59.24 15.71 -10.23
N ARG A 278 -59.36 14.39 -10.48
CA ARG A 278 -60.63 13.87 -11.05
C ARG A 278 -60.88 12.41 -10.67
N ARG A 279 -62.10 12.21 -10.20
CA ARG A 279 -62.72 10.99 -9.68
C ARG A 279 -63.84 10.57 -10.65
N ARG A 280 -64.25 9.30 -10.52
CA ARG A 280 -65.52 8.66 -10.92
C ARG A 280 -65.47 7.96 -12.29
N ARG A 281 -66.02 6.76 -12.44
CA ARG A 281 -67.09 6.09 -11.67
C ARG A 281 -66.71 4.68 -11.26
#